data_AF-A0A1H1C5P8-F1
#
_entry.id   AF-A0A1H1C5P8-F1
#
_cell.length_a   1.000
_cell.length_b   1.000
_cell.length_c   1.000
_cell.angle_alpha   90.00
_cell.angle_beta   90.00
_cell.angle_gamma   90.00
#
_symmetry.space_group_name_H-M   'P 1'
#
loop_
_entity.id
_entity.type
_entity.pdbx_description
1 polymer ?
#
loop_
_entity_poly.entity_id
_entity_poly.type
_entity_poly.pdbx_seq_one_letter_code
_entity_poly.pdbx_strand_id
1 'polypeptide(L)'
;MGEFDPVSWETRDAVFGRFGAEIEEYVEEIAPRVRGEDPYEAVKAVHDALSSTLGEEGRTVSGLGEVFVTAYLLERRGVVAPGDAEREYRSLVDCRPTDERLAELFWERERTLWWIGVLCGVHPSLVSYWLSEGDIPLMERNFTEESMRRIRSYRERNEE
;
A
#
# COMPACT_ATOMS: atom_id res chain seq x y z
N MET A 1 23.30 7.50 -8.17
CA MET A 1 22.01 7.64 -8.87
C MET A 1 21.82 6.36 -9.65
N GLY A 2 20.76 5.61 -9.34
CA GLY A 2 20.45 4.34 -9.99
C GLY A 2 20.05 4.57 -11.45
N GLU A 3 19.97 3.47 -12.20
CA GLU A 3 19.73 3.45 -13.65
C GLU A 3 18.29 3.88 -14.04
N PHE A 4 17.38 4.00 -13.07
CA PHE A 4 15.95 4.21 -13.31
C PHE A 4 15.50 5.63 -12.96
N ASP A 5 14.68 6.21 -13.83
CA ASP A 5 14.05 7.51 -13.56
C ASP A 5 12.97 7.41 -12.48
N PRO A 6 12.83 8.43 -11.63
CA PRO A 6 11.79 8.46 -10.60
C PRO A 6 10.41 8.83 -11.19
N VAL A 7 9.39 8.19 -10.63
CA VAL A 7 7.98 8.53 -10.82
C VAL A 7 7.41 8.92 -9.47
N SER A 8 7.05 10.20 -9.31
CA SER A 8 6.44 10.69 -8.07
C SER A 8 5.05 10.08 -7.84
N TRP A 9 4.65 9.97 -6.59
CA TRP A 9 3.30 9.52 -6.22
C TRP A 9 2.23 10.46 -6.76
N GLU A 10 2.48 11.77 -6.75
CA GLU A 10 1.61 12.76 -7.39
C GLU A 10 1.34 12.43 -8.87
N THR A 11 2.39 12.15 -9.65
CA THR A 11 2.25 11.79 -11.07
C THR A 11 1.46 10.50 -11.24
N ARG A 12 1.79 9.49 -10.43
CA ARG A 12 1.13 8.18 -10.47
C ARG A 12 -0.35 8.31 -10.11
N ASP A 13 -0.68 9.06 -9.07
CA ASP A 13 -2.03 9.21 -8.55
C ASP A 13 -2.91 10.06 -9.47
N ALA A 14 -2.34 11.06 -10.15
CA ALA A 14 -3.06 11.80 -11.19
C ALA A 14 -3.49 10.92 -12.37
N VAL A 15 -2.74 9.84 -12.67
CA VAL A 15 -3.01 8.95 -13.80
C VAL A 15 -3.89 7.76 -13.42
N PHE A 16 -3.75 7.25 -12.20
CA PHE A 16 -4.37 5.99 -11.77
C PHE A 16 -5.30 6.12 -10.55
N GLY A 17 -5.53 7.34 -10.04
CA GLY A 17 -6.23 7.58 -8.77
C GLY A 17 -5.34 7.34 -7.56
N ARG A 18 -5.63 7.92 -6.39
CA ARG A 18 -4.74 7.84 -5.21
C ARG A 18 -4.58 6.40 -4.69
N PHE A 19 -3.33 5.94 -4.53
CA PHE A 19 -3.05 4.56 -4.13
C PHE A 19 -3.57 4.25 -2.72
N GLY A 20 -4.47 3.26 -2.60
CA GLY A 20 -5.05 2.81 -1.34
C GLY A 20 -6.07 3.77 -0.71
N ALA A 21 -6.49 4.84 -1.41
CA ALA A 21 -7.45 5.80 -0.88
C ALA A 21 -8.80 5.15 -0.55
N GLU A 22 -9.26 4.23 -1.39
CA GLU A 22 -10.48 3.47 -1.14
C GLU A 22 -10.37 2.65 0.16
N ILE A 23 -9.20 2.10 0.46
CA ILE A 23 -8.99 1.32 1.68
C ILE A 23 -9.00 2.25 2.90
N GLU A 24 -8.35 3.42 2.81
CA GLU A 24 -8.36 4.41 3.88
C GLU A 24 -9.78 4.84 4.25
N GLU A 25 -10.61 5.14 3.24
CA GLU A 25 -12.00 5.55 3.41
C GLU A 25 -12.83 4.47 4.12
N TYR A 26 -12.75 3.22 3.65
CA TYR A 26 -13.51 2.12 4.24
C TYR A 26 -13.01 1.78 5.65
N VAL A 27 -11.70 1.82 5.90
CA VAL A 27 -11.17 1.65 7.24
C VAL A 27 -11.68 2.75 8.18
N GLU A 28 -11.72 4.00 7.75
CA GLU A 28 -12.26 5.10 8.56
C GLU A 28 -13.75 4.90 8.87
N GLU A 29 -14.55 4.48 7.89
CA GLU A 29 -15.97 4.26 8.08
C GLU A 29 -16.27 3.07 9.01
N ILE A 30 -15.51 1.98 8.88
CA ILE A 30 -15.81 0.70 9.52
C ILE A 30 -15.11 0.56 10.88
N ALA A 31 -13.95 1.19 11.09
CA ALA A 31 -13.17 1.09 12.32
C ALA A 31 -13.96 1.30 13.63
N PRO A 32 -14.93 2.25 13.71
CA PRO A 32 -15.74 2.42 14.92
C PRO A 32 -16.65 1.22 15.23
N ARG A 33 -17.07 0.46 14.20
CA ARG A 33 -18.00 -0.67 14.32
C ARG A 33 -17.29 -1.96 14.75
N VAL A 34 -16.04 -2.14 14.31
CA VAL A 34 -15.25 -3.38 14.53
C VAL A 34 -14.23 -3.25 15.66
N ARG A 35 -14.27 -2.18 16.44
CA ARG A 35 -13.33 -1.97 17.54
C ARG A 35 -13.52 -3.01 18.65
N GLY A 36 -12.45 -3.72 18.99
CA GLY A 36 -12.47 -4.79 19.98
C GLY A 36 -12.98 -6.12 19.45
N GLU A 37 -13.28 -6.20 18.14
CA GLU A 37 -13.45 -7.47 17.46
C GLU A 37 -12.11 -8.18 17.27
N ASP A 38 -12.20 -9.46 16.91
CA ASP A 38 -11.06 -10.24 16.47
C ASP A 38 -10.42 -9.61 15.21
N PRO A 39 -9.08 -9.56 15.08
CA PRO A 39 -8.41 -8.96 13.92
C PRO A 39 -8.86 -9.52 12.57
N TYR A 40 -9.16 -10.82 12.47
CA TYR A 40 -9.63 -11.42 11.22
C TYR A 40 -11.00 -10.86 10.83
N GLU A 41 -11.96 -10.81 11.77
CA GLU A 41 -13.31 -10.30 11.48
C GLU A 41 -13.29 -8.80 11.14
N ALA A 42 -12.46 -8.01 11.81
CA ALA A 42 -12.32 -6.58 11.51
C ALA A 42 -11.77 -6.34 10.08
N VAL A 43 -10.74 -7.09 9.68
CA VAL A 43 -10.17 -7.00 8.32
C VAL A 43 -11.16 -7.48 7.27
N LYS A 44 -11.83 -8.61 7.54
CA LYS A 44 -12.85 -9.18 6.66
C LYS A 44 -14.03 -8.24 6.46
N ALA A 45 -14.50 -7.55 7.50
CA ALA A 45 -15.58 -6.58 7.39
C ALA A 45 -15.25 -5.46 6.38
N VAL A 46 -14.02 -4.94 6.39
CA VAL A 46 -13.54 -3.95 5.41
C VAL A 46 -13.44 -4.56 4.02
N HIS A 47 -12.86 -5.76 3.90
CA HIS A 47 -12.71 -6.44 2.62
C HIS A 47 -14.06 -6.75 1.94
N ASP A 48 -15.05 -7.23 2.71
CA ASP A 48 -16.39 -7.54 2.23
C ASP A 48 -17.12 -6.26 1.77
N ALA A 49 -16.94 -5.15 2.48
CA ALA A 49 -17.50 -3.85 2.11
C ALA A 49 -16.87 -3.28 0.82
N LEU A 50 -15.55 -3.40 0.66
CA LEU A 50 -14.86 -3.02 -0.58
C LEU A 50 -15.29 -3.92 -1.76
N SER A 51 -15.45 -5.23 -1.52
CA SER A 51 -15.84 -6.22 -2.53
C SER A 51 -17.26 -6.03 -3.02
N SER A 52 -18.18 -5.69 -2.12
CA SER A 52 -19.57 -5.43 -2.50
C SER A 52 -19.75 -4.11 -3.26
N THR A 53 -18.86 -3.12 -3.10
CA THR A 53 -19.06 -1.78 -3.65
C THR A 53 -18.28 -1.49 -4.95
N LEU A 54 -16.98 -1.83 -5.00
CA LEU A 54 -16.08 -1.32 -6.05
C LEU A 54 -15.77 -2.33 -7.16
N GLY A 55 -16.11 -3.61 -6.99
CA GLY A 55 -15.63 -4.68 -7.88
C GLY A 55 -14.10 -4.74 -7.94
N GLU A 56 -13.53 -5.45 -8.92
CA GLU A 56 -12.05 -5.51 -9.11
C GLU A 56 -11.51 -4.30 -9.87
N GLU A 57 -12.27 -3.75 -10.83
CA GLU A 57 -11.82 -2.65 -11.70
C GLU A 57 -11.74 -1.29 -10.99
N GLY A 58 -12.49 -1.12 -9.89
CA GLY A 58 -12.48 0.11 -9.08
C GLY A 58 -11.35 0.21 -8.06
N ARG A 59 -10.47 -0.79 -7.97
CA ARG A 59 -9.44 -0.88 -6.93
C ARG A 59 -8.08 -0.44 -7.43
N THR A 60 -7.38 0.32 -6.60
CA THR A 60 -5.98 0.71 -6.84
C THR A 60 -4.99 -0.32 -6.29
N VAL A 61 -5.45 -1.18 -5.37
CA VAL A 61 -4.69 -2.29 -4.78
C VAL A 61 -5.32 -3.64 -5.13
N SER A 62 -4.51 -4.62 -5.53
CA SER A 62 -4.99 -5.98 -5.80
C SER A 62 -5.57 -6.65 -4.55
N GLY A 63 -6.57 -7.54 -4.71
CA GLY A 63 -7.36 -8.08 -3.60
C GLY A 63 -6.56 -8.72 -2.45
N LEU A 64 -5.51 -9.50 -2.73
CA LEU A 64 -4.65 -10.04 -1.67
C LEU A 64 -3.76 -8.97 -1.00
N GLY A 65 -3.39 -7.93 -1.74
CA GLY A 65 -2.61 -6.82 -1.21
C GLY A 65 -3.44 -5.87 -0.34
N GLU A 66 -4.71 -5.68 -0.70
CA GLU A 66 -5.67 -4.86 0.03
C GLU A 66 -5.80 -5.34 1.48
N VAL A 67 -5.93 -6.64 1.71
CA VAL A 67 -6.02 -7.23 3.06
C VAL A 67 -4.83 -6.83 3.96
N PHE A 68 -3.61 -6.79 3.43
CA PHE A 68 -2.42 -6.36 4.19
C PHE A 68 -2.43 -4.87 4.49
N VAL A 69 -2.89 -4.04 3.56
CA VAL A 69 -3.03 -2.59 3.75
C VAL A 69 -4.12 -2.30 4.80
N THR A 70 -5.26 -2.97 4.69
CA THR A 70 -6.37 -2.91 5.66
C THR A 70 -5.91 -3.28 7.07
N ALA A 71 -5.24 -4.42 7.24
CA ALA A 71 -4.75 -4.87 8.53
C ALA A 71 -3.74 -3.86 9.14
N TYR A 72 -2.78 -3.36 8.35
CA TYR A 72 -1.85 -2.33 8.79
C TYR A 72 -2.57 -1.05 9.24
N LEU A 73 -3.57 -0.61 8.49
CA LEU A 73 -4.32 0.61 8.77
C LEU A 73 -5.21 0.51 10.00
N LEU A 74 -5.82 -0.66 10.25
CA LEU A 74 -6.59 -0.93 11.47
C LEU A 74 -5.67 -1.01 12.69
N GLU A 75 -4.52 -1.69 12.56
CA GLU A 75 -3.53 -1.82 13.64
C GLU A 75 -2.95 -0.45 14.03
N ARG A 76 -2.54 0.35 13.04
CA ARG A 76 -2.02 1.72 13.27
C ARG A 76 -3.02 2.62 13.99
N ARG A 77 -4.32 2.41 13.77
CA ARG A 77 -5.41 3.13 14.45
C ARG A 77 -5.76 2.55 15.83
N GLY A 78 -5.09 1.47 16.26
CA GLY A 78 -5.38 0.77 17.51
C GLY A 78 -6.76 0.10 17.53
N VAL A 79 -7.31 -0.22 16.35
CA VAL A 79 -8.60 -0.91 16.23
C VAL A 79 -8.41 -2.40 16.47
N VAL A 80 -7.34 -2.95 15.92
CA VAL A 80 -6.88 -4.32 16.11
C VAL A 80 -5.48 -4.30 16.70
N ALA A 81 -5.10 -5.39 17.37
CA ALA A 81 -3.74 -5.63 17.80
C ALA A 81 -3.39 -7.10 17.54
N PRO A 82 -2.12 -7.42 17.27
CA PRO A 82 -1.66 -8.81 17.31
C PRO A 82 -1.74 -9.28 18.76
N GLY A 83 -2.75 -10.09 19.09
CA GLY A 83 -3.16 -10.39 20.47
C GLY A 83 -2.04 -10.77 21.45
N ASP A 84 -2.22 -10.42 22.73
CA ASP A 84 -1.19 -10.46 23.77
C ASP A 84 -0.78 -11.87 24.25
N ALA A 85 -1.59 -12.91 24.03
CA ALA A 85 -1.34 -14.23 24.61
C ALA A 85 -0.58 -15.19 23.67
N GLU A 86 -0.90 -15.17 22.37
CA GLU A 86 -0.23 -15.92 21.30
C GLU A 86 -0.43 -15.09 20.03
N ARG A 87 0.60 -14.36 19.57
CA ARG A 87 0.47 -13.47 18.40
C ARG A 87 0.13 -14.31 17.15
N GLU A 88 -1.14 -14.34 16.76
CA GLU A 88 -1.60 -15.03 15.55
C GLU A 88 -0.90 -14.53 14.29
N TYR A 89 -0.49 -13.26 14.29
CA TYR A 89 0.32 -12.65 13.27
C TYR A 89 1.30 -11.62 13.86
N ARG A 90 2.34 -11.29 13.09
CA ARG A 90 3.33 -10.28 13.46
C ARG A 90 2.74 -8.89 13.21
N SER A 91 2.95 -7.96 14.15
CA SER A 91 2.60 -6.55 14.00
C SER A 91 3.11 -6.01 12.64
N LEU A 92 2.18 -5.52 11.82
CA LEU A 92 2.50 -4.92 10.52
C LEU A 92 3.08 -3.52 10.71
N VAL A 93 2.68 -2.82 11.79
CA VAL A 93 3.24 -1.54 12.20
C VAL A 93 4.71 -1.69 12.59
N ASP A 94 5.04 -2.66 13.45
CA ASP A 94 6.43 -2.94 13.87
C ASP A 94 7.30 -3.50 12.72
N CYS A 95 6.68 -4.15 11.73
CA CYS A 95 7.37 -4.66 10.56
C CYS A 95 7.79 -3.56 9.57
N ARG A 96 7.19 -2.37 9.65
CA ARG A 96 7.48 -1.27 8.74
C ARG A 96 8.88 -0.69 9.04
N PRO A 97 9.80 -0.66 8.06
CA PRO A 97 11.06 0.07 8.19
C PRO A 97 10.84 1.59 8.31
N THR A 98 11.82 2.32 8.85
CA THR A 98 11.79 3.80 8.74
C THR A 98 11.84 4.23 7.28
N ASP A 99 11.40 5.45 6.98
CA ASP A 99 11.39 5.98 5.61
C ASP A 99 12.81 6.04 5.03
N GLU A 100 13.83 6.40 5.82
CA GLU A 100 15.22 6.35 5.33
C GLU A 100 15.64 4.92 4.98
N ARG A 101 15.27 3.95 5.81
CA ARG A 101 15.60 2.55 5.55
C ARG A 101 14.86 2.00 4.34
N LEU A 102 13.61 2.40 4.15
CA LEU A 102 12.79 2.01 3.01
C LEU A 102 13.35 2.61 1.72
N ALA A 103 13.75 3.88 1.74
CA ALA A 103 14.42 4.56 0.63
C ALA A 103 15.78 3.91 0.31
N GLU A 104 16.60 3.60 1.31
CA GLU A 104 17.89 2.89 1.12
C GLU A 104 17.67 1.52 0.46
N LEU A 105 16.72 0.73 0.96
CA LEU A 105 16.39 -0.58 0.40
C LEU A 105 15.92 -0.47 -1.05
N PHE A 106 15.04 0.49 -1.33
CA PHE A 106 14.40 0.62 -2.63
C PHE A 106 15.30 1.28 -3.67
N TRP A 107 15.90 2.44 -3.36
CA TRP A 107 16.69 3.26 -4.29
C TRP A 107 18.18 2.95 -4.29
N GLU A 108 18.81 2.80 -3.13
CA GLU A 108 20.27 2.62 -3.06
C GLU A 108 20.67 1.16 -3.31
N ARG A 109 19.90 0.22 -2.76
CA ARG A 109 20.13 -1.22 -2.92
C ARG A 109 19.30 -1.83 -4.04
N GLU A 110 18.50 -1.02 -4.73
CA GLU A 110 17.65 -1.39 -5.85
C GLU A 110 16.81 -2.65 -5.60
N ARG A 111 16.35 -2.88 -4.36
CA ARG A 111 15.51 -4.04 -4.05
C ARG A 111 14.13 -3.89 -4.66
N THR A 112 13.58 -4.99 -5.16
CA THR A 112 12.21 -5.02 -5.67
C THR A 112 11.22 -4.95 -4.50
N LEU A 113 10.01 -4.47 -4.77
CA LEU A 113 8.91 -4.46 -3.79
C LEU A 113 8.68 -5.87 -3.20
N TRP A 114 8.80 -6.90 -4.05
CA TRP A 114 8.71 -8.29 -3.63
C TRP A 114 9.79 -8.68 -2.63
N TRP A 115 11.06 -8.32 -2.89
CA TRP A 115 12.15 -8.65 -1.98
C TRP A 115 12.06 -7.88 -0.66
N ILE A 116 11.64 -6.62 -0.69
CA ILE A 116 11.37 -5.86 0.54
C ILE A 116 10.23 -6.50 1.33
N GLY A 117 9.17 -6.96 0.64
CA GLY A 117 8.09 -7.75 1.24
C GLY A 117 8.60 -9.01 1.94
N VAL A 118 9.50 -9.76 1.30
CA VAL A 118 10.16 -10.94 1.91
C VAL A 118 10.96 -10.56 3.16
N LEU A 119 11.72 -9.47 3.13
CA LEU A 119 12.52 -9.02 4.28
C LEU A 119 11.65 -8.63 5.49
N CYS A 120 10.51 -8.00 5.23
CA CYS A 120 9.58 -7.55 6.27
C CYS A 120 8.53 -8.61 6.65
N GLY A 121 8.38 -9.67 5.86
CA GLY A 121 7.33 -10.68 6.05
C GLY A 121 5.93 -10.19 5.66
N VAL A 122 5.82 -9.35 4.63
CA VAL A 122 4.55 -8.73 4.20
C VAL A 122 4.32 -8.83 2.70
N HIS A 123 3.08 -8.61 2.26
CA HIS A 123 2.76 -8.55 0.84
C HIS A 123 3.38 -7.31 0.17
N PRO A 124 3.82 -7.40 -1.11
CA PRO A 124 4.48 -6.27 -1.79
C PRO A 124 3.59 -5.02 -1.94
N SER A 125 2.27 -5.18 -1.99
CA SER A 125 1.34 -4.04 -2.01
C SER A 125 1.41 -3.18 -0.75
N LEU A 126 1.68 -3.78 0.41
CA LEU A 126 1.89 -3.02 1.64
C LEU A 126 3.20 -2.22 1.57
N VAL A 127 4.24 -2.78 0.94
CA VAL A 127 5.48 -2.05 0.66
C VAL A 127 5.22 -0.85 -0.26
N SER A 128 4.43 -1.02 -1.34
CA SER A 128 4.01 0.10 -2.19
C SER A 128 3.25 1.16 -1.38
N TYR A 129 2.38 0.72 -0.47
CA TYR A 129 1.64 1.64 0.39
C TYR A 129 2.57 2.43 1.32
N TRP A 130 3.56 1.79 1.93
CA TRP A 130 4.57 2.48 2.75
C TRP A 130 5.43 3.46 1.96
N LEU A 131 5.80 3.12 0.72
CA LEU A 131 6.51 4.05 -0.17
C LEU A 131 5.64 5.27 -0.50
N SER A 132 4.34 5.08 -0.71
CA SER A 132 3.38 6.18 -0.90
C SER A 132 3.27 7.05 0.36
N GLU A 133 3.13 6.41 1.53
CA GLU A 133 3.01 7.11 2.80
C GLU A 133 4.26 7.94 3.15
N GLY A 134 5.45 7.44 2.82
CA GLY A 134 6.73 8.14 3.00
C GLY A 134 7.11 9.09 1.86
N ASP A 135 6.25 9.27 0.85
CA ASP A 135 6.51 10.04 -0.38
C ASP A 135 7.84 9.66 -1.07
N ILE A 136 8.15 8.36 -1.10
CA ILE A 136 9.35 7.82 -1.75
C ILE A 136 8.97 7.45 -3.19
N PRO A 137 9.52 8.13 -4.22
CA PRO A 137 9.15 7.89 -5.61
C PRO A 137 9.36 6.44 -6.05
N LEU A 138 8.51 5.97 -6.96
CA LEU A 138 8.68 4.66 -7.60
C LEU A 138 9.72 4.73 -8.73
N MET A 139 10.37 3.61 -9.03
CA MET A 139 11.21 3.47 -10.22
C MET A 139 10.34 3.11 -11.44
N GLU A 140 10.71 3.57 -12.64
CA GLU A 140 9.97 3.22 -13.87
C GLU A 140 9.78 1.71 -14.07
N ARG A 141 10.74 0.88 -13.64
CA ARG A 141 10.67 -0.60 -13.74
C ARG A 141 9.49 -1.22 -12.99
N ASN A 142 8.85 -0.48 -12.09
CA ASN A 142 7.68 -0.92 -11.34
C ASN A 142 6.37 -0.77 -12.13
N PHE A 143 6.43 -0.21 -13.33
CA PHE A 143 5.28 0.01 -14.19
C PHE A 143 5.37 -0.87 -15.44
N THR A 144 4.21 -1.26 -15.97
CA THR A 144 4.14 -1.88 -17.29
C THR A 144 4.39 -0.84 -18.38
N GLU A 145 4.72 -1.28 -19.60
CA GLU A 145 4.87 -0.37 -20.74
C GLU A 145 3.61 0.46 -21.01
N GLU A 146 2.43 -0.11 -20.78
CA GLU A 146 1.16 0.61 -20.89
C GLU A 146 1.01 1.70 -19.82
N SER A 147 1.32 1.37 -18.57
CA SER A 147 1.30 2.35 -17.48
C SER A 147 2.29 3.48 -17.72
N MET A 148 3.50 3.16 -18.20
CA MET A 148 4.51 4.16 -18.56
C MET A 148 4.08 5.04 -19.72
N ARG A 149 3.40 4.48 -20.74
CA ARG A 149 2.81 5.31 -21.82
C ARG A 149 1.82 6.33 -21.27
N ARG A 150 0.92 5.91 -20.37
CA ARG A 150 -0.05 6.82 -19.73
C ARG A 150 0.62 7.91 -18.89
N ILE A 151 1.67 7.56 -18.13
CA ILE A 151 2.47 8.51 -17.34
C ILE A 151 3.16 9.54 -18.24
N ARG A 152 3.80 9.10 -19.32
CA ARG A 152 4.49 10.00 -20.26
C ARG A 152 3.50 10.96 -20.94
N SER A 153 2.37 10.45 -21.42
CA SER A 153 1.31 11.30 -21.99
C SER A 153 0.67 12.26 -20.97
N TYR A 154 0.72 11.96 -19.67
CA TYR A 154 0.30 12.91 -18.64
C TYR A 154 1.35 14.00 -18.44
N ARG A 155 2.64 13.65 -18.34
CA ARG A 155 3.74 14.63 -18.19
C ARG A 155 3.78 15.61 -19.37
N GLU A 156 3.72 15.11 -20.60
CA GLU A 156 3.72 15.93 -21.82
C GLU A 156 2.58 16.97 -21.84
N ARG A 157 1.39 16.61 -21.34
CA ARG A 157 0.22 17.53 -21.30
C ARG A 157 0.27 18.57 -20.20
N ASN A 158 1.09 18.39 -19.17
CA ASN A 158 1.18 19.29 -18.01
C ASN A 158 2.51 20.08 -17.98
N GLU A 159 3.43 19.77 -18.89
CA GLU A 159 4.67 20.53 -19.11
C GLU A 159 4.54 21.59 -20.23
N GLU A 160 3.41 21.60 -20.97
CA GLU A 160 2.98 22.65 -21.92
C GLU A 160 2.21 23.80 -21.22
#